data_AF-A0AA39YRD2-F1
#
_entry.id   AF-A0AA39YRD2-F1
#
_cell.length_a   1.000
_cell.length_b   1.000
_cell.length_c   1.000
_cell.angle_alpha   90.00
_cell.angle_beta   90.00
_cell.angle_gamma   90.00
#
_symmetry.space_group_name_H-M   'P 1'
#
loop_
_entity.id
_entity.type
_entity.pdbx_description
1 polymer ?
#
loop_
_entity_poly.entity_id
_entity_poly.type
_entity_poly.pdbx_seq_one_letter_code
_entity_poly.pdbx_strand_id
1 'polypeptide(L)'
;MAIPTIIDPYCLTLTLLITIAYQLLFFSIAFALKFDKLTDFAGGTNFALLSILTLSLSASHQPPSARQLVASLFLIAWALRLSGFLLFRVLKTGKDDRFDDKREHFFRFLGFWIFQMIWVWTCSLPVVILNSPTVQQFADQGAFGSGLDIAGVVIFSVGFVMESVSDVQRYLFRAKGDKSAVCDKGFFYVSRHPNYFGEIIVQLAIYLIAISPAANGYVTGSARSALYGTVVSPIMITMLLMFLSGLPLSERPGAKKRYEAGTNWEAYQRYLQRTSILIPFPPQLYERVPTILKRTIFLEFPMYVFDPAKHSDASKAHRTAEEGRTVGNRESGDGLVGEGRGQ
;
A
#
# COMPACT_ATOMS: atom_id res chain seq x y z
N MET A 1 18.59 12.08 -34.86
CA MET A 1 17.41 12.96 -34.96
C MET A 1 17.00 13.28 -33.53
N ALA A 2 17.08 14.55 -33.10
CA ALA A 2 16.83 14.91 -31.69
C ALA A 2 15.37 14.62 -31.33
N ILE A 3 15.15 13.96 -30.19
CA ILE A 3 13.81 13.59 -29.72
C ILE A 3 13.10 14.91 -29.34
N PRO A 4 11.99 15.30 -29.98
CA PRO A 4 11.22 16.46 -29.56
C PRO A 4 10.78 16.27 -28.10
N THR A 5 11.42 17.04 -27.23
CA THR A 5 11.01 17.25 -25.85
C THR A 5 9.64 17.92 -25.86
N ILE A 6 8.56 17.15 -25.59
CA ILE A 6 7.20 17.72 -25.62
C ILE A 6 7.07 18.83 -24.57
N ILE A 7 7.59 18.59 -23.35
CA ILE A 7 7.65 19.57 -22.26
C ILE A 7 8.99 19.47 -21.51
N ASP A 8 9.37 18.26 -21.10
CA ASP A 8 10.61 17.99 -20.39
C ASP A 8 11.22 16.64 -20.83
N PRO A 9 12.54 16.44 -20.71
CA PRO A 9 13.23 15.32 -21.34
C PRO A 9 13.03 13.98 -20.61
N TYR A 10 12.38 14.00 -19.44
CA TYR A 10 12.02 12.83 -18.65
C TYR A 10 10.51 12.51 -18.66
N CYS A 11 9.71 13.31 -19.37
CA CYS A 11 8.24 13.26 -19.37
C CYS A 11 7.60 13.45 -17.97
N LEU A 12 8.32 14.02 -17.00
CA LEU A 12 7.84 14.18 -15.63
C LEU A 12 6.70 15.20 -15.54
N THR A 13 6.87 16.36 -16.17
CA THR A 13 5.88 17.44 -16.15
C THR A 13 4.62 17.02 -16.89
N LEU A 14 4.77 16.39 -18.06
CA LEU A 14 3.65 15.89 -18.85
C LEU A 14 2.83 14.87 -18.06
N THR A 15 3.49 13.85 -17.50
CA THR A 15 2.80 12.79 -16.74
C THR A 15 2.17 13.32 -15.45
N LEU A 16 2.79 14.30 -14.79
CA LEU A 16 2.23 14.94 -13.60
C LEU A 16 0.96 15.74 -13.95
N LEU A 17 1.00 16.57 -14.99
CA LEU A 17 -0.16 17.36 -15.42
C LEU A 17 -1.32 16.47 -15.84
N ILE A 18 -1.05 15.38 -16.57
CA ILE A 18 -2.06 14.40 -16.95
C ILE A 18 -2.63 13.71 -15.71
N THR A 19 -1.78 13.33 -14.75
CA THR A 19 -2.24 12.74 -13.49
C THR A 19 -3.17 13.68 -12.74
N ILE A 20 -2.79 14.96 -12.60
CA ILE A 20 -3.59 15.98 -11.92
C ILE A 20 -4.92 16.18 -12.65
N ALA A 21 -4.90 16.42 -13.96
CA ALA A 21 -6.11 16.64 -14.74
C ALA A 21 -7.07 15.44 -14.67
N TYR A 22 -6.53 14.22 -14.84
CA TYR A 22 -7.30 12.99 -14.78
C TYR A 22 -7.93 12.77 -13.41
N GLN A 23 -7.14 12.89 -12.34
CA GLN A 23 -7.62 12.67 -10.97
C GLN A 23 -8.61 13.77 -10.54
N LEU A 24 -8.43 15.02 -10.95
CA LEU A 24 -9.37 16.10 -10.66
C LEU A 24 -10.69 15.96 -11.43
N LEU A 25 -10.65 15.46 -12.66
CA LEU A 25 -11.85 15.13 -13.44
C LEU A 25 -12.69 14.06 -12.71
N PHE A 26 -12.04 12.96 -12.33
CA PHE A 26 -12.69 11.86 -11.60
C PHE A 26 -13.13 12.27 -10.19
N PHE A 27 -12.36 13.10 -9.49
CA PHE A 27 -12.77 13.72 -8.22
C PHE A 27 -14.04 14.54 -8.39
N SER A 28 -14.13 15.38 -9.42
CA SER A 28 -15.30 16.23 -9.67
C SER A 28 -16.55 15.39 -9.90
N ILE A 29 -16.44 14.32 -10.70
CA ILE A 29 -17.53 13.35 -10.93
C ILE A 29 -17.91 12.65 -9.62
N ALA A 30 -16.93 12.11 -8.90
CA ALA A 30 -17.15 11.35 -7.66
C ALA A 30 -17.76 12.23 -6.55
N PHE A 31 -17.34 13.49 -6.43
CA PHE A 31 -17.87 14.43 -5.45
C PHE A 31 -19.28 14.91 -5.80
N ALA A 32 -19.54 15.24 -7.07
CA ALA A 32 -20.84 15.69 -7.54
C ALA A 32 -21.91 14.58 -7.46
N LEU A 33 -21.55 13.35 -7.83
CA LEU A 33 -22.47 12.21 -7.85
C LEU A 33 -22.48 11.40 -6.53
N LYS A 34 -21.67 11.80 -5.54
CA LYS A 34 -21.43 11.02 -4.31
C LYS A 34 -21.10 9.56 -4.58
N PHE A 35 -20.32 9.32 -5.64
CA PHE A 35 -20.00 8.00 -6.16
C PHE A 35 -18.55 7.64 -5.87
N ASP A 36 -18.31 7.12 -4.67
CA ASP A 36 -17.02 6.71 -4.12
C ASP A 36 -16.43 5.45 -4.79
N LYS A 37 -17.27 4.64 -5.43
CA LYS A 37 -16.89 3.41 -6.14
C LYS A 37 -15.90 3.64 -7.30
N LEU A 38 -15.80 4.87 -7.79
CA LEU A 38 -14.95 5.24 -8.92
C LEU A 38 -13.50 5.57 -8.51
N THR A 39 -13.24 5.75 -7.21
CA THR A 39 -11.92 6.17 -6.69
C THR A 39 -10.82 5.18 -7.05
N ASP A 40 -10.99 3.90 -6.69
CA ASP A 40 -10.02 2.83 -6.98
C ASP A 40 -9.87 2.58 -8.49
N PHE A 41 -10.95 2.76 -9.26
CA PHE A 41 -10.93 2.67 -10.73
C PHE A 41 -10.08 3.78 -11.35
N ALA A 42 -10.28 5.03 -10.92
CA ALA A 42 -9.50 6.17 -11.38
C ALA A 42 -8.00 6.00 -11.08
N GLY A 43 -7.65 5.49 -9.90
CA GLY A 43 -6.26 5.16 -9.55
C GLY A 43 -5.61 4.17 -10.53
N GLY A 44 -6.17 2.97 -10.69
CA GLY A 44 -5.57 1.94 -11.55
C GLY A 44 -5.58 2.27 -13.04
N THR A 45 -6.65 2.89 -13.55
CA THR A 45 -6.69 3.32 -14.97
C THR A 45 -5.66 4.40 -15.28
N ASN A 46 -5.34 5.28 -14.33
CA ASN A 46 -4.33 6.31 -14.52
C ASN A 46 -2.91 5.72 -14.66
N PHE A 47 -2.55 4.70 -13.86
CA PHE A 47 -1.31 3.94 -14.07
C PHE A 47 -1.21 3.36 -15.48
N ALA A 48 -2.28 2.73 -15.96
CA ALA A 48 -2.32 2.19 -17.32
C ALA A 48 -2.19 3.29 -18.38
N LEU A 49 -2.87 4.42 -18.20
CA LEU A 49 -2.79 5.59 -19.08
C LEU A 49 -1.35 6.12 -19.17
N LEU A 50 -0.67 6.34 -18.05
CA LEU A 50 0.72 6.84 -18.04
C LEU A 50 1.67 5.85 -18.72
N SER A 51 1.50 4.55 -18.49
CA SER A 51 2.29 3.50 -19.14
C SER A 51 2.10 3.49 -20.66
N ILE A 52 0.85 3.48 -21.13
CA ILE A 52 0.51 3.48 -22.56
C ILE A 52 1.00 4.76 -23.24
N LEU A 53 0.76 5.91 -22.61
CA LEU A 53 1.16 7.21 -23.14
C LEU A 53 2.69 7.27 -23.33
N THR A 54 3.46 7.01 -22.27
CA THR A 54 4.92 7.13 -22.33
C THR A 54 5.53 6.10 -23.29
N LEU A 55 4.98 4.89 -23.35
CA LEU A 55 5.40 3.88 -24.31
C LEU A 55 5.09 4.30 -25.76
N SER A 56 3.91 4.90 -26.00
CA SER A 56 3.50 5.36 -27.34
C SER A 56 4.36 6.55 -27.81
N LEU A 57 4.68 7.47 -26.90
CA LEU A 57 5.60 8.58 -27.17
C LEU A 57 7.02 8.09 -27.46
N SER A 58 7.48 7.05 -26.77
CA SER A 58 8.75 6.40 -27.11
C SER A 58 8.68 5.72 -28.49
N ALA A 59 7.59 5.00 -28.77
CA ALA A 59 7.40 4.22 -29.98
C ALA A 59 7.31 5.05 -31.27
N SER A 60 6.86 6.31 -31.16
CA SER A 60 6.80 7.23 -32.32
C SER A 60 8.18 7.63 -32.85
N HIS A 61 9.25 7.35 -32.10
CA HIS A 61 10.62 7.70 -32.46
C HIS A 61 11.44 6.47 -32.84
N GLN A 62 11.34 5.42 -32.04
CA GLN A 62 12.00 4.15 -32.30
C GLN A 62 11.13 2.99 -31.82
N PRO A 63 11.22 1.81 -32.46
CA PRO A 63 10.50 0.63 -31.99
C PRO A 63 10.78 0.37 -30.51
N PRO A 64 9.74 0.13 -29.68
CA PRO A 64 9.93 -0.07 -28.26
C PRO A 64 10.78 -1.34 -28.01
N SER A 65 11.78 -1.20 -27.15
CA SER A 65 12.60 -2.34 -26.75
C SER A 65 11.77 -3.36 -25.96
N ALA A 66 12.20 -4.63 -25.96
CA ALA A 66 11.55 -5.69 -25.18
C ALA A 66 11.44 -5.33 -23.69
N ARG A 67 12.45 -4.63 -23.13
CA ARG A 67 12.45 -4.17 -21.74
C ARG A 67 11.33 -3.17 -21.46
N GLN A 68 11.13 -2.19 -22.34
CA GLN A 68 10.04 -1.21 -22.24
C GLN A 68 8.69 -1.90 -22.33
N LEU A 69 8.52 -2.80 -23.30
CA LEU A 69 7.28 -3.57 -23.47
C LEU A 69 6.96 -4.36 -22.19
N VAL A 70 7.91 -5.12 -21.65
CA VAL A 70 7.69 -5.93 -20.44
C VAL A 70 7.37 -5.06 -19.23
N ALA A 71 8.16 -4.01 -18.95
CA ALA A 71 7.91 -3.14 -17.81
C ALA A 71 6.56 -2.42 -17.90
N SER A 72 6.22 -1.90 -19.09
CA SER A 72 4.93 -1.25 -19.34
C SER A 72 3.75 -2.22 -19.22
N LEU A 73 3.85 -3.42 -19.78
CA LEU A 73 2.83 -4.46 -19.68
C LEU A 73 2.63 -4.93 -18.24
N PHE A 74 3.70 -5.08 -17.47
CA PHE A 74 3.63 -5.45 -16.05
C PHE A 74 2.91 -4.39 -15.23
N LEU A 75 3.23 -3.10 -15.43
CA LEU A 75 2.53 -2.00 -14.76
C LEU A 75 1.05 -1.99 -15.14
N ILE A 76 0.71 -2.15 -16.42
CA ILE A 76 -0.68 -2.18 -16.91
C ILE A 76 -1.42 -3.39 -16.32
N ALA A 77 -0.83 -4.59 -16.37
CA ALA A 77 -1.45 -5.81 -15.87
C ALA A 77 -1.74 -5.71 -14.37
N TRP A 78 -0.78 -5.24 -13.58
CA TRP A 78 -0.96 -4.99 -12.15
C TRP A 78 -2.07 -3.95 -11.89
N ALA A 79 -2.03 -2.82 -12.58
CA ALA A 79 -2.96 -1.72 -12.36
C ALA A 79 -4.41 -2.05 -12.75
N LEU A 80 -4.61 -2.76 -13.87
CA LEU A 80 -5.93 -3.23 -14.29
C LEU A 80 -6.47 -4.31 -13.35
N ARG A 81 -5.60 -5.21 -12.87
CA ARG A 81 -5.99 -6.21 -11.88
C ARG A 81 -6.39 -5.55 -10.55
N LEU A 82 -5.64 -4.54 -10.08
CA LEU A 82 -5.93 -3.83 -8.83
C LEU A 82 -7.23 -3.07 -8.91
N SER A 83 -7.38 -2.20 -9.90
CA SER A 83 -8.63 -1.45 -10.08
C SER A 83 -9.82 -2.36 -10.35
N GLY A 84 -9.65 -3.39 -11.20
CA GLY A 84 -10.71 -4.34 -11.53
C GLY A 84 -11.21 -5.12 -10.30
N PHE A 85 -10.31 -5.66 -9.49
CA PHE A 85 -10.68 -6.40 -8.29
C PHE A 85 -11.34 -5.50 -7.24
N LEU A 86 -10.79 -4.30 -6.99
CA LEU A 86 -11.35 -3.36 -6.02
C LEU A 86 -12.74 -2.88 -6.46
N LEU A 87 -12.91 -2.53 -7.73
CA LEU A 87 -14.19 -2.15 -8.30
C LEU A 87 -15.22 -3.29 -8.17
N PHE A 88 -14.84 -4.51 -8.57
CA PHE A 88 -15.69 -5.70 -8.41
C PHE A 88 -16.14 -5.88 -6.95
N ARG A 89 -15.19 -5.79 -6.00
CA ARG A 89 -15.46 -5.97 -4.57
C ARG A 89 -16.43 -4.92 -4.05
N VAL A 90 -16.24 -3.65 -4.40
CA VAL A 90 -17.12 -2.56 -3.97
C VAL A 90 -18.51 -2.69 -4.60
N LEU A 91 -18.62 -3.06 -5.88
CA LEU A 91 -19.91 -3.31 -6.53
C LEU A 91 -20.68 -4.47 -5.88
N LYS A 92 -19.98 -5.52 -5.42
CA LYS A 92 -20.60 -6.65 -4.72
C LYS A 92 -20.93 -6.38 -3.26
N THR A 93 -20.09 -5.63 -2.56
CA THR A 93 -20.28 -5.32 -1.11
C THR A 93 -21.26 -4.16 -0.92
N GLY A 94 -21.43 -3.32 -1.95
CA GLY A 94 -22.37 -2.20 -1.98
C GLY A 94 -21.82 -0.90 -1.37
N LYS A 95 -20.82 -1.00 -0.48
CA LYS A 95 -20.28 0.12 0.30
C LYS A 95 -18.76 -0.02 0.50
N ASP A 96 -18.07 1.12 0.60
CA ASP A 96 -16.68 1.22 1.03
C ASP A 96 -16.57 2.07 2.30
N ASP A 97 -16.33 1.38 3.43
CA ASP A 97 -16.24 2.01 4.76
C ASP A 97 -15.13 3.08 4.85
N ARG A 98 -14.14 3.09 3.93
CA ARG A 98 -13.04 4.07 3.92
C ARG A 98 -13.50 5.51 3.63
N PHE A 99 -14.67 5.67 3.02
CA PHE A 99 -15.16 6.97 2.53
C PHE A 99 -16.37 7.51 3.28
N ASP A 100 -16.92 6.77 4.24
CA ASP A 100 -18.11 7.17 4.99
C ASP A 100 -17.97 8.57 5.61
N ASP A 101 -16.87 8.83 6.30
CA ASP A 101 -16.63 10.11 7.00
C ASP A 101 -15.91 11.16 6.13
N LYS A 102 -15.68 10.85 4.84
CA LYS A 102 -14.90 11.71 3.92
C LYS A 102 -15.74 12.27 2.79
N ARG A 103 -16.69 11.50 2.23
CA ARG A 103 -17.45 11.86 1.01
C ARG A 103 -18.29 13.14 1.16
N GLU A 104 -18.63 13.51 2.38
CA GLU A 104 -19.42 14.70 2.69
C GLU A 104 -18.55 15.96 2.86
N HIS A 105 -17.26 15.79 3.13
CA HIS A 105 -16.34 16.88 3.41
C HIS A 105 -15.37 17.11 2.23
N PHE A 106 -15.62 18.17 1.47
CA PHE A 106 -14.84 18.53 0.27
C PHE A 106 -13.32 18.44 0.47
N PHE A 107 -12.77 19.12 1.48
CA PHE A 107 -11.32 19.16 1.69
C PHE A 107 -10.72 17.82 2.15
N ARG A 108 -11.45 17.03 2.96
CA ARG A 108 -10.96 15.68 3.36
C ARG A 108 -10.98 14.72 2.18
N PHE A 109 -12.01 14.81 1.33
CA PHE A 109 -12.08 14.01 0.13
C PHE A 109 -10.98 14.43 -0.85
N LEU A 110 -10.83 15.73 -1.11
CA LEU A 110 -9.76 16.25 -1.98
C LEU A 110 -8.36 15.84 -1.48
N GLY A 111 -8.11 15.86 -0.17
CA GLY A 111 -6.85 15.38 0.40
C GLY A 111 -6.55 13.91 0.08
N PHE A 112 -7.57 13.03 0.06
CA PHE A 112 -7.41 11.65 -0.40
C PHE A 112 -7.03 11.58 -1.89
N TRP A 113 -7.65 12.38 -2.74
CA TRP A 113 -7.34 12.40 -4.18
C TRP A 113 -5.95 12.97 -4.47
N ILE A 114 -5.51 13.98 -3.73
CA ILE A 114 -4.13 14.50 -3.82
C ILE A 114 -3.14 13.40 -3.43
N PHE A 115 -3.40 12.68 -2.33
CA PHE A 115 -2.55 11.57 -1.93
C PHE A 115 -2.51 10.47 -3.01
N GLN A 116 -3.66 10.16 -3.61
CA GLN A 116 -3.76 9.23 -4.73
C GLN A 116 -2.99 9.71 -5.97
N MET A 117 -3.00 11.02 -6.30
CA MET A 117 -2.18 11.59 -7.38
C MET A 117 -0.69 11.35 -7.14
N ILE A 118 -0.19 11.66 -5.93
CA ILE A 118 1.22 11.48 -5.57
C ILE A 118 1.58 9.99 -5.66
N TRP A 119 0.72 9.11 -5.16
CA TRP A 119 0.92 7.66 -5.22
C TRP A 119 1.02 7.14 -6.66
N VAL A 120 0.03 7.48 -7.51
CA VAL A 120 0.01 7.04 -8.92
C VAL A 120 1.24 7.52 -9.66
N TRP A 121 1.55 8.82 -9.53
CA TRP A 121 2.66 9.42 -10.26
C TRP A 121 4.00 8.82 -9.82
N THR A 122 4.26 8.75 -8.51
CA THR A 122 5.52 8.23 -7.97
C THR A 122 5.72 6.76 -8.29
N CYS A 123 4.69 5.93 -8.15
CA CYS A 123 4.81 4.51 -8.42
C CYS A 123 4.98 4.21 -9.93
N SER A 124 4.54 5.11 -10.80
CA SER A 124 4.72 5.01 -12.26
C SER A 124 6.13 5.39 -12.74
N LEU A 125 6.93 6.08 -11.91
CA LEU A 125 8.22 6.65 -12.31
C LEU A 125 9.20 5.66 -12.97
N PRO A 126 9.36 4.39 -12.51
CA PRO A 126 10.26 3.44 -13.17
C PRO A 126 9.94 3.28 -14.66
N VAL A 127 8.65 3.15 -15.02
CA VAL A 127 8.21 3.01 -16.42
C VAL A 127 8.30 4.33 -17.16
N VAL A 128 7.89 5.44 -16.53
CA VAL A 128 7.94 6.79 -17.14
C VAL A 128 9.37 7.16 -17.53
N ILE A 129 10.33 6.98 -16.62
CA ILE A 129 11.74 7.32 -16.88
C ILE A 129 12.36 6.36 -17.89
N LEU A 130 12.08 5.04 -17.81
CA LEU A 130 12.55 4.06 -18.80
C LEU A 130 12.09 4.43 -20.23
N ASN A 131 10.85 4.89 -20.36
CA ASN A 131 10.26 5.29 -21.65
C ASN A 131 10.63 6.72 -22.07
N SER A 132 11.40 7.46 -21.27
CA SER A 132 11.66 8.87 -21.51
C SER A 132 12.71 9.11 -22.62
N PRO A 133 12.62 10.25 -23.35
CA PRO A 133 13.61 10.65 -24.34
C PRO A 133 15.07 10.55 -23.86
N THR A 134 15.31 10.96 -22.61
CA THR A 134 16.67 10.98 -22.03
C THR A 134 17.28 9.59 -21.88
N VAL A 135 16.47 8.55 -21.61
CA VAL A 135 16.96 7.17 -21.58
C VAL A 135 17.02 6.60 -23.00
N GLN A 136 16.07 6.98 -23.84
CA GLN A 136 15.94 6.49 -25.21
C GLN A 136 17.02 6.99 -26.17
N GLN A 137 17.73 8.07 -25.85
CA GLN A 137 18.88 8.55 -26.66
C GLN A 137 20.06 7.56 -26.69
N PHE A 138 20.14 6.62 -25.73
CA PHE A 138 21.16 5.58 -25.71
C PHE A 138 20.76 4.47 -26.68
N ALA A 139 21.49 4.36 -27.79
CA ALA A 139 21.17 3.44 -28.89
C ALA A 139 21.28 1.96 -28.49
N ASP A 140 22.23 1.61 -27.61
CA ASP A 140 22.34 0.29 -27.01
C ASP A 140 22.02 0.40 -25.51
N GLN A 141 20.92 -0.24 -25.10
CA GLN A 141 20.50 -0.36 -23.70
C GLN A 141 20.72 -1.78 -23.16
N GLY A 142 21.48 -2.60 -23.89
CA GLY A 142 21.63 -4.03 -23.65
C GLY A 142 20.37 -4.81 -24.02
N ALA A 143 20.57 -6.00 -24.60
CA ALA A 143 19.49 -6.93 -24.86
C ALA A 143 18.70 -7.26 -23.58
N PHE A 144 17.41 -7.57 -23.74
CA PHE A 144 16.60 -8.05 -22.62
C PHE A 144 17.04 -9.46 -22.22
N GLY A 145 17.09 -9.73 -20.92
CA GLY A 145 17.56 -11.00 -20.37
C GLY A 145 18.80 -10.88 -19.49
N SER A 146 19.14 -9.67 -19.03
CA SER A 146 20.12 -9.50 -17.96
C SER A 146 19.65 -10.21 -16.69
N GLY A 147 20.56 -10.45 -15.72
CA GLY A 147 20.18 -11.04 -14.43
C GLY A 147 19.09 -10.25 -13.70
N LEU A 148 19.08 -8.91 -13.85
CA LEU A 148 18.04 -8.04 -13.29
C LEU A 148 16.70 -8.17 -14.02
N ASP A 149 16.73 -8.32 -15.35
CA ASP A 149 15.52 -8.54 -16.14
C ASP A 149 14.85 -9.88 -15.74
N ILE A 150 15.65 -10.95 -15.61
CA ILE A 150 15.18 -12.28 -15.20
C ILE A 150 14.63 -12.24 -13.77
N ALA A 151 15.38 -11.65 -12.84
CA ALA A 151 14.94 -11.50 -11.45
C ALA A 151 13.63 -10.70 -11.37
N GLY A 152 13.52 -9.60 -12.13
CA GLY A 152 12.31 -8.80 -12.22
C GLY A 152 11.11 -9.61 -12.72
N VAL A 153 11.26 -10.39 -13.80
CA VAL A 153 10.16 -11.23 -14.31
C VAL A 153 9.71 -12.28 -13.29
N VAL A 154 10.65 -12.94 -12.61
CA VAL A 154 10.33 -13.96 -11.59
C VAL A 154 9.63 -13.31 -10.39
N ILE A 155 10.19 -12.21 -9.85
CA ILE A 155 9.63 -11.52 -8.69
C ILE A 155 8.25 -10.95 -9.02
N PHE A 156 8.07 -10.36 -10.20
CA PHE A 156 6.76 -9.87 -10.66
C PHE A 156 5.74 -11.00 -10.69
N SER A 157 6.09 -12.13 -11.29
CA SER A 157 5.17 -13.28 -11.42
C SER A 157 4.75 -13.81 -10.06
N VAL A 158 5.69 -13.96 -9.12
CA VAL A 158 5.40 -14.38 -7.74
C VAL A 158 4.51 -13.36 -7.03
N GLY A 159 4.85 -12.07 -7.12
CA GLY A 159 4.08 -11.00 -6.48
C GLY A 159 2.66 -10.88 -7.01
N PHE A 160 2.52 -10.88 -8.33
CA PHE A 160 1.23 -10.78 -9.01
C PHE A 160 0.31 -11.95 -8.67
N VAL A 161 0.85 -13.19 -8.64
CA VAL A 161 0.09 -14.38 -8.22
C VAL A 161 -0.27 -14.28 -6.74
N MET A 162 0.68 -13.92 -5.88
CA MET A 162 0.44 -13.83 -4.44
C MET A 162 -0.63 -12.79 -4.12
N GLU A 163 -0.56 -11.62 -4.72
CA GLU A 163 -1.56 -10.55 -4.58
C GLU A 163 -2.94 -11.02 -5.06
N SER A 164 -3.03 -11.48 -6.30
CA SER A 164 -4.29 -11.88 -6.94
C SER A 164 -4.99 -13.02 -6.20
N VAL A 165 -4.26 -14.08 -5.87
CA VAL A 165 -4.84 -15.25 -5.19
C VAL A 165 -5.21 -14.90 -3.76
N SER A 166 -4.42 -14.11 -3.04
CA SER A 166 -4.73 -13.69 -1.66
C SER A 166 -6.00 -12.85 -1.60
N ASP A 167 -6.16 -11.92 -2.55
CA ASP A 167 -7.36 -11.10 -2.66
C ASP A 167 -8.61 -11.95 -2.88
N VAL A 168 -8.55 -12.90 -3.81
CA VAL A 168 -9.66 -13.84 -4.08
C VAL A 168 -9.93 -14.75 -2.89
N GLN A 169 -8.89 -15.32 -2.26
CA GLN A 169 -9.03 -16.15 -1.06
C GLN A 169 -9.75 -15.40 0.05
N ARG A 170 -9.33 -14.16 0.33
CA ARG A 170 -9.94 -13.33 1.39
C ARG A 170 -11.37 -12.95 1.05
N TYR A 171 -11.66 -12.63 -0.21
CA TYR A 171 -13.01 -12.33 -0.67
C TYR A 171 -13.95 -13.54 -0.50
N LEU A 172 -13.56 -14.70 -1.03
CA LEU A 172 -14.37 -15.93 -0.94
C LEU A 172 -14.56 -16.37 0.51
N PHE A 173 -13.54 -16.26 1.35
CA PHE A 173 -13.62 -16.56 2.78
C PHE A 173 -14.67 -15.71 3.47
N ARG A 174 -14.68 -14.39 3.24
CA ARG A 174 -15.68 -13.49 3.85
C ARG A 174 -17.08 -13.66 3.26
N ALA A 175 -17.19 -14.05 1.98
CA ALA A 175 -18.48 -14.22 1.32
C ALA A 175 -19.20 -15.52 1.71
N LYS A 176 -18.45 -16.61 1.97
CA LYS A 176 -19.00 -17.95 2.24
C LYS A 176 -18.81 -18.44 3.68
N GLY A 177 -17.91 -17.83 4.43
CA GLY A 177 -17.50 -18.29 5.76
C GLY A 177 -18.21 -17.59 6.90
N ASP A 178 -18.02 -18.14 8.10
CA ASP A 178 -18.40 -17.48 9.35
C ASP A 178 -17.58 -16.19 9.52
N LYS A 179 -18.28 -15.07 9.77
CA LYS A 179 -17.68 -13.75 10.03
C LYS A 179 -16.75 -13.77 11.25
N SER A 180 -16.93 -14.73 12.17
CA SER A 180 -16.09 -14.94 13.35
C SER A 180 -14.87 -15.84 13.11
N ALA A 181 -14.76 -16.48 11.95
CA ALA A 181 -13.64 -17.38 11.64
C ALA A 181 -12.37 -16.62 11.21
N VAL A 182 -11.20 -17.20 11.48
CA VAL A 182 -9.90 -16.66 11.06
C VAL A 182 -9.55 -17.23 9.69
N CYS A 183 -9.16 -16.37 8.76
CA CYS A 183 -8.66 -16.82 7.46
C CYS A 183 -7.18 -17.24 7.63
N ASP A 184 -6.92 -18.52 7.85
CA ASP A 184 -5.58 -19.07 8.08
C ASP A 184 -5.15 -20.11 7.03
N LYS A 185 -5.79 -20.11 5.85
CA LYS A 185 -5.54 -21.05 4.75
C LYS A 185 -4.85 -20.38 3.55
N GLY A 186 -4.19 -21.18 2.72
CA GLY A 186 -3.55 -20.69 1.49
C GLY A 186 -2.39 -19.75 1.81
N PHE A 187 -2.31 -18.59 1.15
CA PHE A 187 -1.23 -17.64 1.45
C PHE A 187 -1.38 -17.00 2.83
N PHE A 188 -2.60 -16.94 3.38
CA PHE A 188 -2.83 -16.48 4.75
C PHE A 188 -2.27 -17.43 5.81
N TYR A 189 -1.92 -18.66 5.44
CA TYR A 189 -1.23 -19.58 6.35
C TYR A 189 0.19 -19.10 6.67
N VAL A 190 0.91 -18.54 5.71
CA VAL A 190 2.34 -18.17 5.83
C VAL A 190 2.59 -16.68 6.05
N SER A 191 1.60 -15.83 5.78
CA SER A 191 1.66 -14.37 6.01
C SER A 191 0.28 -13.84 6.38
N ARG A 192 0.20 -12.82 7.23
CA ARG A 192 -1.06 -12.14 7.56
C ARG A 192 -1.53 -11.23 6.45
N HIS A 193 -0.60 -10.64 5.69
CA HIS A 193 -0.86 -9.74 4.57
C HIS A 193 -0.09 -10.14 3.31
N PRO A 194 -0.33 -11.35 2.78
CA PRO A 194 0.34 -11.81 1.57
C PRO A 194 0.02 -10.94 0.37
N ASN A 195 -1.17 -10.32 0.33
CA ASN A 195 -1.54 -9.39 -0.74
C ASN A 195 -0.68 -8.11 -0.72
N TYR A 196 -0.38 -7.55 0.46
CA TYR A 196 0.49 -6.38 0.57
C TYR A 196 1.94 -6.72 0.24
N PHE A 197 2.43 -7.89 0.64
CA PHE A 197 3.76 -8.35 0.24
C PHE A 197 3.86 -8.52 -1.28
N GLY A 198 2.84 -9.12 -1.90
CA GLY A 198 2.74 -9.24 -3.35
C GLY A 198 2.83 -7.90 -4.07
N GLU A 199 2.07 -6.90 -3.61
CA GLU A 199 2.08 -5.54 -4.16
C GLU A 199 3.46 -4.87 -4.05
N ILE A 200 4.13 -5.00 -2.88
CA ILE A 200 5.48 -4.46 -2.67
C ILE A 200 6.48 -5.07 -3.66
N ILE A 201 6.48 -6.40 -3.80
CA ILE A 201 7.46 -7.05 -4.67
C ILE A 201 7.14 -6.87 -6.15
N VAL A 202 5.88 -6.65 -6.54
CA VAL A 202 5.52 -6.24 -7.91
C VAL A 202 6.16 -4.91 -8.27
N GLN A 203 6.05 -3.89 -7.40
CA GLN A 203 6.66 -2.58 -7.65
C GLN A 203 8.19 -2.66 -7.65
N LEU A 204 8.76 -3.48 -6.77
CA LEU A 204 10.21 -3.76 -6.78
C LEU A 204 10.63 -4.41 -8.10
N ALA A 205 9.87 -5.38 -8.60
CA ALA A 205 10.18 -6.07 -9.86
C ALA A 205 10.17 -5.12 -11.07
N ILE A 206 9.18 -4.25 -11.17
CA ILE A 206 9.10 -3.24 -12.24
C ILE A 206 10.31 -2.30 -12.17
N TYR A 207 10.69 -1.88 -10.95
CA TYR A 207 11.91 -1.10 -10.73
C TYR A 207 13.17 -1.83 -11.19
N LEU A 208 13.35 -3.12 -10.82
CA LEU A 208 14.53 -3.91 -11.22
C LEU A 208 14.69 -4.01 -12.73
N ILE A 209 13.59 -4.21 -13.46
CA ILE A 209 13.59 -4.22 -14.93
C ILE A 209 13.96 -2.84 -15.47
N ALA A 210 13.37 -1.77 -14.92
CA ALA A 210 13.63 -0.40 -15.38
C ALA A 210 15.09 0.03 -15.18
N ILE A 211 15.72 -0.32 -14.05
CA ILE A 211 17.11 0.07 -13.76
C ILE A 211 18.17 -0.78 -14.48
N SER A 212 17.78 -1.90 -15.07
CA SER A 212 18.67 -2.87 -15.72
C SER A 212 19.69 -2.22 -16.69
N PRO A 213 19.33 -1.25 -17.57
CA PRO A 213 20.29 -0.59 -18.46
C PRO A 213 21.32 0.28 -17.70
N ALA A 214 20.89 0.95 -16.62
CA ALA A 214 21.74 1.78 -15.78
C ALA A 214 22.70 0.95 -14.93
N ALA A 215 22.22 -0.17 -14.38
CA ALA A 215 23.00 -1.06 -13.53
C ALA A 215 24.09 -1.80 -14.31
N ASN A 216 23.82 -2.17 -15.56
CA ASN A 216 24.78 -2.83 -16.44
C ASN A 216 25.69 -1.85 -17.20
N GLY A 217 25.55 -0.53 -16.97
CA GLY A 217 26.46 0.49 -17.52
C GLY A 217 26.16 0.95 -18.95
N TYR A 218 25.08 0.47 -19.58
CA TYR A 218 24.64 0.92 -20.90
C TYR A 218 24.13 2.36 -20.90
N VAL A 219 23.47 2.77 -19.81
CA VAL A 219 22.96 4.12 -19.61
C VAL A 219 23.84 4.85 -18.60
N THR A 220 24.30 6.06 -18.96
CA THR A 220 25.24 6.86 -18.16
C THR A 220 24.74 8.29 -17.94
N GLY A 221 25.51 9.10 -17.21
CA GLY A 221 25.18 10.50 -16.95
C GLY A 221 23.89 10.71 -16.15
N SER A 222 23.14 11.76 -16.48
CA SER A 222 21.90 12.12 -15.79
C SER A 222 20.80 11.05 -15.90
N ALA A 223 20.73 10.34 -17.04
CA ALA A 223 19.79 9.25 -17.27
C ALA A 223 19.96 8.10 -16.27
N ARG A 224 21.22 7.75 -15.97
CA ARG A 224 21.57 6.75 -14.95
C ARG A 224 21.04 7.17 -13.58
N SER A 225 21.34 8.40 -13.17
CA SER A 225 20.90 8.93 -11.89
C SER A 225 19.37 8.98 -11.78
N ALA A 226 18.67 9.34 -12.85
CA ALA A 226 17.21 9.35 -12.89
C ALA A 226 16.63 7.94 -12.71
N LEU A 227 17.17 6.92 -13.41
CA LEU A 227 16.73 5.53 -13.27
C LEU A 227 16.92 5.01 -11.84
N TYR A 228 18.07 5.24 -11.22
CA TYR A 228 18.27 4.89 -9.81
C TYR A 228 17.34 5.68 -8.87
N GLY A 229 17.07 6.95 -9.18
CA GLY A 229 16.13 7.79 -8.43
C GLY A 229 14.71 7.24 -8.39
N THR A 230 14.32 6.42 -9.38
CA THR A 230 13.00 5.76 -9.38
C THR A 230 12.81 4.71 -8.29
N VAL A 231 13.85 4.40 -7.49
CA VAL A 231 13.75 3.58 -6.26
C VAL A 231 12.73 4.13 -5.27
N VAL A 232 12.41 5.43 -5.38
CA VAL A 232 11.31 6.06 -4.64
C VAL A 232 9.97 5.37 -4.86
N SER A 233 9.73 4.71 -6.01
CA SER A 233 8.50 3.96 -6.28
C SER A 233 8.29 2.78 -5.31
N PRO A 234 9.17 1.75 -5.28
CA PRO A 234 9.01 0.64 -4.33
C PRO A 234 9.12 1.08 -2.86
N ILE A 235 9.91 2.12 -2.57
CA ILE A 235 9.95 2.70 -1.21
C ILE A 235 8.60 3.30 -0.83
N MET A 236 7.98 4.09 -1.73
CA MET A 236 6.72 4.76 -1.45
C MET A 236 5.61 3.74 -1.16
N ILE A 237 5.45 2.71 -2.00
CA ILE A 237 4.40 1.71 -1.76
C ILE A 237 4.63 0.93 -0.46
N THR A 238 5.89 0.63 -0.15
CA THR A 238 6.26 -0.05 1.10
C THR A 238 5.92 0.82 2.31
N MET A 239 6.34 2.09 2.29
CA MET A 239 6.06 3.03 3.37
C MET A 239 4.55 3.28 3.52
N LEU A 240 3.84 3.36 2.40
CA LEU A 240 2.39 3.52 2.38
C LEU A 240 1.71 2.34 3.08
N LEU A 241 1.98 1.10 2.65
CA LEU A 241 1.34 -0.11 3.20
C LEU A 241 1.77 -0.43 4.64
N MET A 242 2.94 0.03 5.05
CA MET A 242 3.44 -0.22 6.40
C MET A 242 3.02 0.87 7.39
N PHE A 243 3.03 2.14 7.02
CA PHE A 243 2.92 3.22 8.00
C PHE A 243 1.69 4.11 7.88
N LEU A 244 1.09 4.20 6.69
CA LEU A 244 -0.01 5.14 6.46
C LEU A 244 -1.34 4.43 6.16
N SER A 245 -1.29 3.44 5.29
CA SER A 245 -2.40 2.59 4.89
C SER A 245 -2.03 1.12 5.14
N GLY A 246 -2.92 0.18 4.81
CA GLY A 246 -2.60 -1.24 4.91
C GLY A 246 -2.51 -1.74 6.36
N LEU A 247 -1.29 -2.01 6.84
CA LEU A 247 -1.02 -2.67 8.13
C LEU A 247 -1.55 -1.89 9.35
N PRO A 248 -1.31 -0.58 9.52
CA PRO A 248 -1.79 0.17 10.70
C PRO A 248 -3.31 0.17 10.83
N LEU A 249 -4.03 0.15 9.70
CA LEU A 249 -5.49 0.15 9.66
C LEU A 249 -6.09 -1.25 9.83
N SER A 250 -5.32 -2.31 9.54
CA SER A 250 -5.83 -3.68 9.51
C SER A 250 -5.47 -4.48 10.76
N GLU A 251 -4.26 -4.31 11.30
CA GLU A 251 -3.71 -5.13 12.38
C GLU A 251 -4.35 -4.81 13.74
N ARG A 252 -3.84 -3.78 14.42
CA ARG A 252 -4.31 -3.41 15.76
C ARG A 252 -5.81 -3.09 15.80
N PRO A 253 -6.37 -2.27 14.87
CA PRO A 253 -7.81 -1.99 14.88
C PRO A 253 -8.66 -3.23 14.61
N GLY A 254 -8.22 -4.13 13.71
CA GLY A 254 -8.91 -5.39 13.44
C GLY A 254 -8.91 -6.32 14.65
N ALA A 255 -7.77 -6.43 15.34
CA ALA A 255 -7.65 -7.19 16.58
C ALA A 255 -8.52 -6.61 17.70
N LYS A 256 -8.49 -5.30 17.89
CA LYS A 256 -9.32 -4.58 18.88
C LYS A 256 -10.81 -4.88 18.66
N LYS A 257 -11.30 -4.69 17.43
CA LYS A 257 -12.70 -4.94 17.07
C LYS A 257 -13.13 -6.38 17.36
N ARG A 258 -12.25 -7.35 17.09
CA ARG A 258 -12.54 -8.76 17.34
C ARG A 258 -12.57 -9.09 18.83
N TYR A 259 -11.62 -8.55 19.60
CA TYR A 259 -11.55 -8.70 21.05
C TYR A 259 -12.79 -8.14 21.74
N GLU A 260 -13.17 -6.90 21.42
CA GLU A 260 -14.32 -6.21 22.02
C GLU A 260 -15.65 -6.86 21.66
N ALA A 261 -15.75 -7.45 20.47
CA ALA A 261 -16.92 -8.23 20.07
C ALA A 261 -16.98 -9.63 20.72
N GLY A 262 -15.93 -10.07 21.44
CA GLY A 262 -15.85 -11.42 22.01
C GLY A 262 -15.83 -12.53 20.96
N THR A 263 -15.45 -12.21 19.71
CA THR A 263 -15.60 -13.13 18.57
C THR A 263 -14.34 -13.97 18.35
N ASN A 264 -14.29 -15.15 18.96
CA ASN A 264 -13.24 -16.15 18.73
C ASN A 264 -11.81 -15.55 18.91
N TRP A 265 -11.64 -14.73 19.95
CA TRP A 265 -10.39 -13.99 20.19
C TRP A 265 -9.18 -14.91 20.35
N GLU A 266 -9.32 -16.02 21.08
CA GLU A 266 -8.22 -16.94 21.35
C GLU A 266 -7.61 -17.52 20.06
N ALA A 267 -8.45 -17.93 19.11
CA ALA A 267 -7.97 -18.43 17.82
C ALA A 267 -7.26 -17.34 17.00
N TYR A 268 -7.76 -16.10 17.06
CA TYR A 268 -7.11 -14.97 16.37
C TYR A 268 -5.78 -14.61 17.01
N GLN A 269 -5.71 -14.56 18.33
CA GLN A 269 -4.48 -14.30 19.06
C GLN A 269 -3.41 -15.35 18.71
N ARG A 270 -3.79 -16.63 18.66
CA ARG A 270 -2.90 -17.71 18.21
C ARG A 270 -2.42 -17.49 16.78
N TYR A 271 -3.31 -17.07 15.89
CA TYR A 271 -2.96 -16.75 14.51
C TYR A 271 -1.95 -15.58 14.42
N LEU A 272 -2.16 -14.49 15.16
CA LEU A 272 -1.23 -13.35 15.20
C LEU A 272 0.16 -13.76 15.70
N GLN A 273 0.25 -14.70 16.65
CA GLN A 273 1.52 -15.15 17.22
C GLN A 273 2.32 -16.08 16.30
N ARG A 274 1.63 -16.93 15.56
CA ARG A 274 2.25 -17.97 14.71
C ARG A 274 2.43 -17.57 13.25
N THR A 275 1.77 -16.51 12.78
CA THR A 275 1.81 -16.13 11.36
C THR A 275 2.59 -14.83 11.16
N SER A 276 3.57 -14.86 10.26
CA SER A 276 4.36 -13.68 9.89
C SER A 276 3.46 -12.53 9.43
N ILE A 277 3.80 -11.30 9.78
CA ILE A 277 2.96 -10.14 9.42
C ILE A 277 2.93 -9.86 7.91
N LEU A 278 4.10 -9.91 7.26
CA LEU A 278 4.24 -9.46 5.87
C LEU A 278 5.03 -10.48 5.04
N ILE A 279 6.29 -10.75 5.41
CA ILE A 279 7.18 -11.65 4.66
C ILE A 279 6.73 -13.11 4.87
N PRO A 280 6.35 -13.87 3.82
CA PRO A 280 5.92 -15.26 3.96
C PRO A 280 6.93 -16.13 4.70
N PHE A 281 6.48 -16.80 5.77
CA PHE A 281 7.34 -17.65 6.59
C PHE A 281 6.57 -18.83 7.20
N PRO A 282 7.16 -20.03 7.32
CA PRO A 282 6.48 -21.18 7.91
C PRO A 282 6.03 -20.92 9.36
N PRO A 283 4.75 -21.13 9.71
CA PRO A 283 4.23 -20.81 11.05
C PRO A 283 4.92 -21.54 12.20
N GLN A 284 5.31 -22.79 11.97
CA GLN A 284 6.01 -23.63 12.95
C GLN A 284 7.35 -23.02 13.36
N LEU A 285 7.98 -22.28 12.46
CA LEU A 285 9.23 -21.58 12.74
C LEU A 285 8.94 -20.19 13.29
N TYR A 286 7.99 -19.45 12.69
CA TYR A 286 7.64 -18.08 13.12
C TYR A 286 7.25 -18.01 14.60
N GLU A 287 6.46 -18.97 15.08
CA GLU A 287 6.00 -19.03 16.46
C GLU A 287 7.18 -19.02 17.46
N ARG A 288 8.29 -19.67 17.09
CA ARG A 288 9.51 -19.78 17.90
C ARG A 288 10.48 -18.61 17.74
N VAL A 289 10.25 -17.71 16.77
CA VAL A 289 11.14 -16.57 16.51
C VAL A 289 11.07 -15.58 17.69
N PRO A 290 12.22 -15.17 18.26
CA PRO A 290 12.26 -14.13 19.30
C PRO A 290 11.63 -12.82 18.82
N THR A 291 10.97 -12.10 19.73
CA THR A 291 10.28 -10.84 19.44
C THR A 291 11.18 -9.78 18.77
N ILE A 292 12.48 -9.77 19.11
CA ILE A 292 13.46 -8.85 18.48
C ILE A 292 13.57 -9.13 16.97
N LEU A 293 13.65 -10.40 16.57
CA LEU A 293 13.71 -10.79 15.16
C LEU A 293 12.37 -10.57 14.44
N LYS A 294 11.24 -10.83 15.11
CA LYS A 294 9.91 -10.48 14.56
C LYS A 294 9.80 -8.99 14.23
N ARG A 295 10.28 -8.13 15.14
CA ARG A 295 10.25 -6.66 14.99
C ARG A 295 11.21 -6.10 13.95
N THR A 296 12.34 -6.77 13.72
CA THR A 296 13.42 -6.26 12.85
C THR A 296 13.38 -6.88 11.45
N ILE A 297 13.39 -8.21 11.36
CA ILE A 297 13.45 -8.93 10.08
C ILE A 297 12.06 -9.00 9.44
N PHE A 298 11.04 -9.34 10.23
CA PHE A 298 9.68 -9.51 9.72
C PHE A 298 8.85 -8.23 9.76
N LEU A 299 9.42 -7.12 10.23
CA LEU A 299 8.79 -5.81 10.27
C LEU A 299 7.52 -5.77 11.14
N GLU A 300 7.44 -6.63 12.17
CA GLU A 300 6.33 -6.65 13.12
C GLU A 300 6.49 -5.56 14.19
N PHE A 301 6.37 -4.29 13.79
CA PHE A 301 6.54 -3.18 14.71
C PHE A 301 5.52 -3.16 15.86
N PRO A 302 5.89 -2.61 17.04
CA PRO A 302 4.99 -2.54 18.20
C PRO A 302 3.64 -1.87 17.93
N MET A 303 3.56 -0.95 16.96
CA MET A 303 2.31 -0.27 16.58
C MET A 303 1.24 -1.21 16.03
N TYR A 304 1.62 -2.36 15.46
CA TYR A 304 0.67 -3.36 14.94
C TYR A 304 0.16 -4.30 16.02
N VAL A 305 0.93 -4.49 17.09
CA VAL A 305 0.58 -5.44 18.16
C VAL A 305 -0.56 -4.87 19.00
N PHE A 306 -1.63 -5.65 19.13
CA PHE A 306 -2.71 -5.37 20.05
C PHE A 306 -2.44 -6.04 21.40
N ASP A 307 -2.74 -5.31 22.47
CA ASP A 307 -2.59 -5.74 23.85
C ASP A 307 -3.89 -5.35 24.55
N PRO A 308 -4.74 -6.33 24.93
CA PRO A 308 -6.02 -6.08 25.57
C PRO A 308 -5.93 -5.17 26.79
N ALA A 309 -4.86 -5.32 27.60
CA ALA A 309 -4.69 -4.56 28.83
C ALA A 309 -4.39 -3.08 28.57
N LYS A 310 -3.81 -2.74 27.41
CA LYS A 310 -3.42 -1.37 27.06
C LYS A 310 -4.38 -0.69 26.09
N HIS A 311 -5.02 -1.47 25.22
CA HIS A 311 -5.67 -0.95 24.02
C HIS A 311 -7.19 -1.18 23.95
N SER A 312 -7.78 -1.96 24.85
CA SER A 312 -9.25 -2.11 24.93
C SER A 312 -9.92 -0.87 25.50
N ASP A 313 -11.15 -0.59 25.08
CA ASP A 313 -11.92 0.54 25.65
C ASP A 313 -12.31 0.30 27.11
N ALA A 314 -12.44 -0.97 27.53
CA ALA A 314 -12.61 -1.35 28.94
C ALA A 314 -11.41 -0.91 29.81
N SER A 315 -10.18 -1.03 29.30
CA SER A 315 -8.97 -0.55 29.99
C SER A 315 -8.91 0.97 30.10
N LYS A 316 -9.44 1.70 29.11
CA LYS A 316 -9.58 3.16 29.20
C LYS A 316 -10.61 3.55 30.24
N ALA A 317 -11.78 2.90 30.25
CA ALA A 317 -12.83 3.15 31.22
C ALA A 317 -12.36 2.89 32.67
N HIS A 318 -11.59 1.82 32.89
CA HIS A 318 -11.02 1.52 34.21
C HIS A 318 -10.00 2.57 34.66
N ARG A 319 -9.11 3.02 33.76
CA ARG A 319 -8.14 4.09 34.06
C ARG A 319 -8.81 5.42 34.37
N THR A 320 -9.81 5.81 33.59
CA THR A 320 -10.58 7.05 33.85
C THR A 320 -11.38 6.96 35.15
N ALA A 321 -11.89 5.78 35.52
CA ALA A 321 -12.58 5.57 36.79
C ALA A 321 -11.63 5.60 38.00
N GLU A 322 -10.42 5.06 37.88
CA GLU A 322 -9.37 5.17 38.90
C GLU A 322 -8.85 6.61 39.05
N GLU A 323 -8.58 7.30 37.94
CA GLU A 323 -8.20 8.72 37.96
C GLU A 323 -9.30 9.58 38.60
N GLY A 324 -10.57 9.38 38.22
CA GLY A 324 -11.71 10.04 38.83
C GLY A 324 -11.88 9.75 40.33
N ARG A 325 -11.62 8.51 40.77
CA ARG A 325 -11.59 8.16 42.21
C ARG A 325 -10.43 8.82 42.96
N THR A 326 -9.24 8.88 42.37
CA THR A 326 -8.09 9.55 42.99
C THR A 326 -8.24 11.07 43.08
N VAL A 327 -8.96 11.69 42.13
CA VAL A 327 -9.31 13.13 42.20
C VAL A 327 -10.41 13.37 43.23
N GLY A 328 -11.47 12.55 43.24
CA GLY A 328 -12.55 12.67 44.23
C GLY A 328 -12.10 12.42 45.68
N ASN A 329 -11.13 11.53 45.92
CA ASN A 329 -10.55 11.32 47.25
C ASN A 329 -9.62 12.45 47.70
N ARG A 330 -9.08 13.26 46.78
CA ARG A 330 -8.27 14.44 47.13
C ARG A 330 -9.14 15.64 47.50
N GLU A 331 -10.27 15.84 46.82
CA GLU A 331 -11.20 16.93 47.16
C GLU A 331 -12.00 16.66 48.43
N SER A 332 -12.27 15.39 48.78
CA SER A 332 -13.01 15.05 50.00
C SER A 332 -12.15 15.01 51.27
N GLY A 333 -10.82 15.20 51.16
CA GLY A 333 -9.86 15.14 52.27
C GLY A 333 -9.52 16.47 52.94
N ASP A 334 -9.84 17.61 52.31
CA ASP A 334 -9.44 18.96 52.78
C ASP A 334 -10.57 19.73 53.51
N GLY A 335 -11.68 19.08 53.83
CA GLY A 335 -12.89 19.75 54.36
C GLY A 335 -13.15 19.69 55.86
N LEU A 336 -12.29 19.07 56.69
CA LEU A 336 -12.60 18.85 58.12
C LEU A 336 -11.39 19.02 59.06
N VAL A 337 -10.76 20.19 59.08
CA VAL A 337 -9.97 20.62 60.25
C VAL A 337 -10.17 22.13 60.44
N GLY A 338 -11.01 22.54 61.39
CA GLY A 338 -11.09 23.97 61.72
C GLY A 338 -12.25 24.46 62.57
N GLU A 339 -12.72 23.73 63.59
CA GLU A 339 -13.49 24.35 64.68
C GLU A 339 -13.17 23.68 66.02
N GLY A 340 -12.63 24.44 66.98
CA GLY A 340 -12.74 24.07 68.40
C GLY A 340 -11.61 24.45 69.36
N ARG A 341 -11.78 25.62 70.01
CA ARG A 341 -11.55 25.92 71.46
C ARG A 341 -10.15 26.27 72.01
N GLY A 342 -10.18 27.29 72.87
CA GLY A 342 -9.22 27.58 73.97
C GLY A 342 -9.01 29.10 74.09
N GLN A 343 -9.85 29.81 74.85
CA GLN A 343 -9.55 30.35 76.19
C GLN A 343 -8.37 31.32 76.25
#